data_AF-A0AAV3XT01-F1
#
_entry.id   AF-A0AAV3XT01-F1
#
_cell.length_a   1.000
_cell.length_b   1.000
_cell.length_c   1.000
_cell.angle_alpha   90.00
_cell.angle_beta   90.00
_cell.angle_gamma   90.00
#
_symmetry.space_group_name_H-M   'P 1'
#
loop_
_entity.id
_entity.type
_entity.pdbx_description
1 polymer ?
#
loop_
_entity_poly.entity_id
_entity_poly.type
_entity_poly.pdbx_seq_one_letter_code
_entity_poly.pdbx_strand_id
1 'polypeptide(L)'
;MEPANQKKLQKHLQAIAKIMYQEAETKELESLAGIEKTIRSQTLEYITLFYQRSNRKEVRVRKIKIILGELPVSEKQARKLKLDKNQKISPYLEQCCLRTSANVSYENAAKDIYKYTGMSISASTQQRIVQRYEFPEIEGEQEIEEISLNGGKVRLRTEPCMRTMQERL
;
A
#
# COMPACT_ATOMS: atom_id res chain seq x y z
N MET A 1 -28.38 -7.17 -0.76
CA MET A 1 -28.33 -7.24 -2.23
C MET A 1 -29.62 -7.89 -2.70
N GLU A 2 -30.26 -7.38 -3.74
CA GLU A 2 -31.44 -8.07 -4.26
C GLU A 2 -31.07 -9.45 -4.84
N PRO A 3 -31.93 -10.48 -4.67
CA PRO A 3 -31.65 -11.83 -5.12
C PRO A 3 -31.44 -11.92 -6.65
N ALA A 4 -32.13 -11.07 -7.41
CA ALA A 4 -31.93 -10.95 -8.86
C ALA A 4 -30.52 -10.45 -9.22
N ASN A 5 -29.99 -9.49 -8.44
CA ASN A 5 -28.64 -8.96 -8.65
C ASN A 5 -27.56 -9.96 -8.23
N GLN A 6 -27.81 -10.76 -7.19
CA GLN A 6 -26.90 -11.83 -6.77
C GLN A 6 -26.74 -12.90 -7.86
N LYS A 7 -27.85 -13.33 -8.48
CA LYS A 7 -27.82 -14.33 -9.56
C LYS A 7 -27.07 -13.81 -10.80
N LYS A 8 -27.25 -12.53 -11.15
CA LYS A 8 -26.49 -11.87 -12.23
C LYS A 8 -25.00 -11.82 -11.91
N LEU A 9 -24.65 -11.38 -10.70
CA LEU A 9 -23.26 -11.30 -10.24
C LEU A 9 -22.57 -12.68 -10.32
N GLN A 10 -23.24 -13.73 -9.83
CA GLN A 10 -22.71 -15.09 -9.86
C GLN A 10 -22.44 -15.57 -11.29
N LYS A 11 -23.34 -15.29 -12.24
CA LYS A 11 -23.14 -15.62 -13.66
C LYS A 11 -21.89 -14.93 -14.23
N HIS A 12 -21.68 -13.65 -13.89
CA HIS A 12 -20.49 -12.92 -14.34
C HIS A 12 -19.22 -13.45 -13.70
N LEU A 13 -19.24 -13.76 -12.39
CA LEU A 13 -18.10 -14.35 -11.71
C LEU A 13 -17.69 -15.70 -12.30
N GLN A 14 -18.65 -16.56 -12.66
CA GLN A 14 -18.37 -17.83 -13.33
C GLN A 14 -17.73 -17.62 -14.72
N ALA A 15 -18.21 -16.66 -15.49
CA ALA A 15 -17.63 -16.33 -16.78
C ALA A 15 -16.19 -15.79 -16.64
N ILE A 16 -15.96 -14.89 -15.68
CA ILE A 16 -14.63 -14.35 -15.38
C ILE A 16 -13.67 -15.46 -14.94
N ALA A 17 -14.10 -16.34 -14.02
CA ALA A 17 -13.29 -17.46 -13.54
C ALA A 17 -12.87 -18.38 -14.68
N LYS A 18 -13.75 -18.63 -15.66
CA LYS A 18 -13.43 -19.43 -16.84
C LYS A 18 -12.35 -18.78 -17.72
N ILE A 19 -12.42 -17.47 -17.91
CA ILE A 19 -11.40 -16.70 -18.67
C ILE A 19 -10.06 -16.74 -17.93
N MET A 20 -10.06 -16.42 -16.63
CA MET A 20 -8.85 -16.41 -15.79
C MET A 20 -8.15 -17.77 -15.78
N TYR A 21 -8.92 -18.87 -15.74
CA TYR A 21 -8.38 -20.22 -15.84
C TYR A 21 -7.74 -20.53 -17.20
N GLN A 22 -8.30 -20.02 -18.29
CA GLN A 22 -7.75 -20.20 -19.64
C GLN A 22 -6.44 -19.42 -19.86
N GLU A 23 -6.32 -18.24 -19.25
CA GLU A 23 -5.14 -17.39 -19.35
C GLU A 23 -4.03 -17.75 -18.35
N ALA A 24 -4.31 -18.61 -17.36
CA ALA A 24 -3.32 -19.03 -16.37
C ALA A 24 -2.36 -20.09 -16.94
N GLU A 25 -1.07 -19.94 -16.65
CA GLU A 25 -0.09 -20.97 -16.99
C GLU A 25 -0.33 -22.25 -16.16
N THR A 26 -0.32 -23.41 -16.84
CA THR A 26 -0.67 -24.71 -16.22
C THR A 26 0.20 -25.07 -15.01
N LYS A 27 1.46 -24.62 -14.99
CA LYS A 27 2.42 -24.87 -13.89
C LYS A 27 2.08 -24.10 -12.61
N GLU A 28 1.38 -22.98 -12.69
CA GLU A 28 1.02 -22.17 -11.51
C GLU A 28 -0.24 -22.68 -10.80
N LEU A 29 -1.01 -23.55 -11.45
CA LEU A 29 -2.28 -24.10 -10.94
C LEU A 29 -2.13 -25.40 -10.13
N GLU A 30 -0.90 -25.86 -9.91
CA GLU A 30 -0.62 -27.12 -9.22
C GLU A 30 -0.77 -27.02 -7.69
N SER A 31 -0.85 -25.81 -7.13
CA SER A 31 -1.02 -25.59 -5.69
C SER A 31 -2.00 -24.46 -5.39
N LEU A 32 -2.70 -24.55 -4.26
CA LEU A 32 -3.59 -23.48 -3.78
C LEU A 32 -2.86 -22.13 -3.68
N ALA A 33 -1.63 -22.13 -3.18
CA ALA A 33 -0.81 -20.92 -3.09
C ALA A 33 -0.40 -20.35 -4.45
N GLY A 34 -0.23 -21.20 -5.47
CA GLY A 34 0.00 -20.79 -6.85
C GLY A 34 -1.26 -20.14 -7.43
N ILE A 35 -2.40 -20.84 -7.33
CA ILE A 35 -3.72 -20.35 -7.76
C ILE A 35 -4.03 -18.98 -7.15
N GLU A 36 -3.83 -18.79 -5.84
CA GLU A 36 -4.04 -17.51 -5.16
C GLU A 36 -3.17 -16.39 -5.74
N LYS A 37 -1.89 -16.66 -6.01
CA LYS A 37 -0.98 -15.67 -6.61
C LYS A 37 -1.40 -15.31 -8.03
N THR A 38 -1.74 -16.31 -8.85
CA THR A 38 -2.13 -16.11 -10.24
C THR A 38 -3.45 -15.34 -10.33
N ILE A 39 -4.48 -15.75 -9.59
CA ILE A 39 -5.76 -15.04 -9.51
C ILE A 39 -5.53 -13.60 -9.08
N ARG A 40 -4.74 -13.38 -8.02
CA ARG A 40 -4.46 -12.03 -7.56
C ARG A 40 -3.72 -11.21 -8.62
N SER A 41 -2.69 -11.76 -9.27
CA SER A 41 -1.94 -11.05 -10.31
C SER A 41 -2.85 -10.62 -11.46
N GLN A 42 -3.62 -11.55 -12.01
CA GLN A 42 -4.60 -11.27 -13.08
C GLN A 42 -5.66 -10.27 -12.61
N THR A 43 -6.14 -10.40 -11.38
CA THR A 43 -7.11 -9.47 -10.79
C THR A 43 -6.55 -8.05 -10.69
N LEU A 44 -5.32 -7.89 -10.20
CA LEU A 44 -4.65 -6.59 -10.08
C LEU A 44 -4.44 -5.92 -11.45
N GLU A 45 -4.25 -6.71 -12.51
CA GLU A 45 -4.14 -6.22 -13.88
C GLU A 45 -5.50 -5.72 -14.41
N TYR A 46 -6.55 -6.55 -14.31
CA TYR A 46 -7.83 -6.29 -14.96
C TYR A 46 -8.86 -5.47 -14.14
N ILE A 47 -8.84 -5.50 -12.80
CA ILE A 47 -9.81 -4.75 -11.95
C ILE A 47 -9.64 -3.23 -12.05
N THR A 48 -8.49 -2.75 -12.54
CA THR A 48 -8.21 -1.32 -12.76
C THR A 48 -9.26 -0.60 -13.62
N LEU A 49 -10.14 -1.33 -14.31
CA LEU A 49 -11.23 -0.83 -15.14
C LEU A 49 -12.48 -0.33 -14.38
N PHE A 50 -12.70 -0.66 -13.10
CA PHE A 50 -13.99 -0.40 -12.43
C PHE A 50 -14.34 1.10 -12.29
N TYR A 51 -13.35 2.00 -12.29
CA TYR A 51 -13.53 3.45 -12.19
C TYR A 51 -13.39 4.21 -13.53
N GLN A 52 -13.18 3.52 -14.65
CA GLN A 52 -12.94 4.16 -15.95
C GLN A 52 -14.20 4.61 -16.70
N ARG A 53 -15.39 4.58 -16.08
CA ARG A 53 -16.66 4.87 -16.78
C ARG A 53 -16.86 6.34 -17.21
N SER A 54 -15.84 7.19 -17.10
CA SER A 54 -15.85 8.58 -17.57
C SER A 54 -14.64 8.88 -18.47
N ASN A 55 -14.63 8.29 -19.66
CA ASN A 55 -13.67 8.63 -20.71
C ASN A 55 -14.01 10.00 -21.33
N ARG A 56 -13.26 11.05 -20.95
CA ARG A 56 -12.92 12.14 -21.87
C ARG A 56 -11.41 12.10 -22.09
N LYS A 57 -10.99 12.01 -23.35
CA LYS A 57 -9.60 11.73 -23.79
C LYS A 57 -8.58 12.84 -23.49
N GLU A 58 -8.97 13.92 -22.82
CA GLU A 58 -8.17 15.16 -22.72
C GLU A 58 -7.79 15.57 -21.29
N VAL A 59 -8.15 14.78 -20.27
CA VAL A 59 -7.89 15.15 -18.87
C VAL A 59 -6.62 14.49 -18.37
N ARG A 60 -5.73 15.26 -17.72
CA ARG A 60 -4.53 14.73 -17.07
C ARG A 60 -4.92 13.67 -16.01
N VAL A 61 -4.44 12.45 -16.20
CA VAL A 61 -4.65 11.31 -15.29
C VAL A 61 -3.34 10.98 -14.58
N ARG A 62 -3.40 10.63 -13.29
CA ARG A 62 -2.28 10.04 -12.55
C ARG A 62 -2.67 8.65 -12.04
N LYS A 63 -1.69 7.75 -11.95
CA LYS A 63 -1.88 6.42 -11.35
C LYS A 63 -1.65 6.48 -9.84
N ILE A 64 -2.53 5.82 -9.08
CA ILE A 64 -2.44 5.67 -7.63
C ILE A 64 -2.43 4.19 -7.29
N LYS A 65 -1.46 3.76 -6.49
CA LYS A 65 -1.38 2.39 -5.97
C LYS A 65 -2.42 2.20 -4.88
N ILE A 66 -3.32 1.25 -5.06
CA ILE A 66 -4.27 0.76 -4.06
C ILE A 66 -3.98 -0.72 -3.80
N ILE A 67 -4.56 -1.33 -2.75
CA ILE A 67 -4.37 -2.75 -2.46
C ILE A 67 -4.83 -3.65 -3.62
N LEU A 68 -5.88 -3.22 -4.33
CA LEU A 68 -6.48 -3.97 -5.43
C LEU A 68 -5.91 -3.56 -6.82
N GLY A 69 -4.74 -2.94 -6.88
CA GLY A 69 -4.04 -2.64 -8.14
C GLY A 69 -3.70 -1.17 -8.34
N GLU A 70 -3.50 -0.76 -9.58
CA GLU A 70 -3.22 0.63 -9.94
C GLU A 70 -4.48 1.35 -10.45
N LEU A 71 -4.94 2.36 -9.72
CA LEU A 71 -6.12 3.12 -10.11
C LEU A 71 -5.71 4.37 -10.92
N PRO A 72 -6.10 4.49 -12.20
CA PRO A 72 -5.98 5.75 -12.92
C PRO A 72 -7.03 6.75 -12.41
N VAL A 73 -6.58 7.89 -11.90
CA VAL A 73 -7.44 8.92 -11.32
C VAL A 73 -7.21 10.25 -12.04
N SER A 74 -8.29 10.83 -12.57
CA SER A 74 -8.30 12.20 -13.11
C SER A 74 -8.30 13.25 -11.98
N GLU A 75 -7.91 14.49 -12.28
CA GLU A 75 -7.91 15.55 -11.26
C GLU A 75 -9.29 15.80 -10.63
N LYS A 76 -10.36 15.75 -11.43
CA LYS A 76 -11.74 15.89 -10.93
C LYS A 76 -12.10 14.78 -9.95
N GLN A 77 -11.73 13.54 -10.27
CA GLN A 77 -11.94 12.40 -9.37
C GLN A 77 -11.09 12.51 -8.11
N ALA A 78 -9.83 12.96 -8.23
CA ALA A 78 -8.95 13.16 -7.08
C ALA A 78 -9.54 14.17 -6.08
N ARG A 79 -10.09 15.29 -6.58
CA ARG A 79 -10.79 16.27 -5.73
C ARG A 79 -12.03 15.65 -5.06
N LYS A 80 -12.83 14.87 -5.80
CA LYS A 80 -14.01 14.18 -5.24
C LYS A 80 -13.64 13.16 -4.16
N LEU A 81 -12.54 12.45 -4.35
CA LEU A 81 -12.01 11.43 -3.43
C LEU A 81 -11.14 12.01 -2.32
N LYS A 82 -11.00 13.34 -2.23
CA LYS A 82 -10.17 14.04 -1.24
C LYS A 82 -8.72 13.55 -1.21
N LEU A 83 -8.14 13.33 -2.39
CA LEU A 83 -6.75 12.89 -2.53
C LEU A 83 -5.82 14.08 -2.71
N ASP A 84 -4.70 14.08 -2.00
CA ASP A 84 -3.75 15.18 -2.03
C ASP A 84 -3.07 15.33 -3.38
N LYS A 85 -2.60 16.55 -3.67
CA LYS A 85 -1.79 16.82 -4.86
C LYS A 85 -0.52 15.96 -4.81
N ASN A 86 -0.21 15.31 -5.92
CA ASN A 86 0.92 14.38 -6.08
C ASN A 86 0.95 13.10 -5.23
N GLN A 87 -0.06 12.83 -4.39
CA GLN A 87 -0.25 11.52 -3.76
C GLN A 87 -0.24 10.37 -4.80
N LYS A 88 0.55 9.33 -4.54
CA LYS A 88 0.76 8.16 -5.41
C LYS A 88 0.29 6.84 -4.80
N ILE A 89 0.03 6.82 -3.50
CA ILE A 89 -0.35 5.65 -2.71
C ILE A 89 -1.66 6.00 -2.03
N SER A 90 -2.61 5.07 -2.00
CA SER A 90 -3.89 5.31 -1.36
C SER A 90 -3.74 5.38 0.16
N PRO A 91 -4.61 6.13 0.86
CA PRO A 91 -4.55 6.24 2.32
C PRO A 91 -4.56 4.87 3.03
N TYR A 92 -5.34 3.92 2.52
CA TYR A 92 -5.43 2.59 3.11
C TYR A 92 -4.15 1.77 2.91
N LEU A 93 -3.53 1.84 1.73
CA LEU A 93 -2.24 1.17 1.48
C LEU A 93 -1.10 1.83 2.28
N GLU A 94 -1.18 3.15 2.49
CA GLU A 94 -0.27 3.91 3.36
C GLU A 94 -0.36 3.45 4.82
N GLN A 95 -1.57 3.23 5.34
CA GLN A 95 -1.75 2.64 6.67
C GLN A 95 -1.13 1.25 6.79
N CYS A 96 -1.27 0.39 5.76
CA CYS A 96 -0.59 -0.90 5.74
C CYS A 96 0.94 -0.75 5.80
N CYS A 97 1.49 0.22 5.05
CA CYS A 97 2.92 0.56 5.07
C CYS A 97 3.41 0.96 6.47
N LEU A 98 2.67 1.83 7.16
CA LEU A 98 2.99 2.25 8.53
C LEU A 98 2.98 1.06 9.49
N ARG A 99 1.93 0.23 9.45
CA ARG A 99 1.79 -0.94 10.34
C ARG A 99 2.87 -1.98 10.12
N THR A 100 3.22 -2.26 8.88
CA THR A 100 4.29 -3.22 8.57
C THR A 100 5.65 -2.66 8.99
N SER A 101 5.93 -1.39 8.71
CA SER A 101 7.18 -0.72 9.10
C SER A 101 7.36 -0.58 10.61
N ALA A 102 6.28 -0.62 11.39
CA ALA A 102 6.36 -0.62 12.86
C ALA A 102 6.86 -1.96 13.43
N ASN A 103 6.67 -3.07 12.70
CA ASN A 103 6.98 -4.42 13.17
C ASN A 103 8.32 -4.95 12.66
N VAL A 104 8.75 -4.51 11.47
CA VAL A 104 9.95 -5.03 10.79
C VAL A 104 10.75 -3.92 10.11
N SER A 105 11.97 -4.22 9.68
CA SER A 105 12.78 -3.29 8.89
C SER A 105 12.06 -2.88 7.59
N TYR A 106 12.36 -1.70 7.04
CA TYR A 106 11.73 -1.21 5.80
C TYR A 106 11.91 -2.15 4.60
N GLU A 107 13.03 -2.87 4.54
CA GLU A 107 13.29 -3.88 3.52
C GLU A 107 12.35 -5.08 3.63
N ASN A 108 12.13 -5.56 4.86
CA ASN A 108 11.20 -6.65 5.11
C ASN A 108 9.75 -6.19 4.97
N ALA A 109 9.42 -4.98 5.43
CA ALA A 109 8.10 -4.37 5.23
C ALA A 109 7.74 -4.28 3.74
N ALA A 110 8.69 -3.93 2.87
CA ALA A 110 8.49 -3.94 1.42
C ALA A 110 8.15 -5.34 0.87
N LYS A 111 8.87 -6.38 1.33
CA LYS A 111 8.60 -7.78 0.97
C LYS A 111 7.23 -8.23 1.48
N ASP A 112 6.87 -7.86 2.70
CA ASP A 112 5.60 -8.23 3.34
C ASP A 112 4.42 -7.56 2.64
N ILE A 113 4.51 -6.26 2.34
CA ILE A 113 3.48 -5.55 1.58
C ILE A 113 3.27 -6.18 0.22
N TYR A 114 4.35 -6.51 -0.51
CA TYR A 114 4.24 -7.23 -1.78
C TYR A 114 3.61 -8.61 -1.60
N LYS A 115 4.03 -9.36 -0.56
CA LYS A 115 3.49 -10.68 -0.28
C LYS A 115 1.99 -10.64 0.03
N TYR A 116 1.52 -9.67 0.80
CA TYR A 116 0.12 -9.54 1.21
C TYR A 116 -0.77 -8.95 0.11
N THR A 117 -0.30 -7.92 -0.58
CA THR A 117 -1.14 -7.14 -1.50
C THR A 117 -0.85 -7.36 -2.97
N GLY A 118 0.33 -7.89 -3.31
CA GLY A 118 0.85 -7.92 -4.68
C GLY A 118 1.40 -6.57 -5.17
N MET A 119 1.27 -5.51 -4.37
CA MET A 119 1.76 -4.17 -4.71
C MET A 119 3.20 -3.96 -4.27
N SER A 120 4.04 -3.53 -5.20
CA SER A 120 5.44 -3.19 -4.89
C SER A 120 5.55 -1.76 -4.35
N ILE A 121 6.07 -1.63 -3.13
CA ILE A 121 6.43 -0.36 -2.48
C ILE A 121 7.86 -0.50 -1.94
N SER A 122 8.77 0.36 -2.38
CA SER A 122 10.19 0.28 -1.99
C SER A 122 10.40 0.60 -0.51
N ALA A 123 11.47 0.07 0.07
CA ALA A 123 11.91 0.40 1.43
C ALA A 123 12.12 1.91 1.63
N SER A 124 12.70 2.60 0.64
CA SER A 124 12.85 4.06 0.67
C SER A 124 11.51 4.81 0.66
N THR A 125 10.48 4.26 0.01
CA THR A 125 9.14 4.83 0.03
C THR A 125 8.46 4.59 1.36
N GLN A 126 8.58 3.39 1.94
CA GLN A 126 8.13 3.06 3.30
C GLN A 126 8.73 4.04 4.32
N GLN A 127 10.05 4.23 4.28
CA GLN A 127 10.75 5.17 5.15
C GLN A 127 10.21 6.61 4.99
N ARG A 128 10.00 7.07 3.76
CA ARG A 128 9.47 8.40 3.49
C ARG A 128 8.00 8.57 3.94
N ILE A 129 7.22 7.50 3.93
CA ILE A 129 5.86 7.49 4.49
C ILE A 129 5.94 7.70 6.00
N VAL A 130 6.71 6.85 6.70
CA VAL A 130 6.86 6.92 8.16
C VAL A 130 7.39 8.29 8.60
N GLN A 131 8.41 8.82 7.93
CA GLN A 131 9.03 10.11 8.29
C GLN A 131 8.12 11.32 8.07
N ARG A 132 7.16 11.23 7.14
CA ARG A 132 6.22 12.33 6.85
C ARG A 132 4.90 12.18 7.57
N TYR A 133 4.67 11.04 8.22
CA TYR A 133 3.42 10.79 8.90
C TYR A 133 3.38 11.59 10.20
N GLU A 134 2.39 12.47 10.30
CA GLU A 134 2.10 13.17 11.54
C GLU A 134 1.27 12.23 12.42
N PHE A 135 1.86 11.79 13.53
CA PHE A 135 1.15 10.99 14.51
C PHE A 135 0.22 11.89 15.31
N PRO A 136 -1.07 11.51 15.44
CA PRO A 136 -2.00 12.30 16.22
C PRO A 136 -1.50 12.38 17.66
N GLU A 137 -1.54 13.59 18.24
CA GLU A 137 -1.32 13.77 19.67
C GLU A 137 -2.44 13.06 20.43
N ILE A 138 -2.07 12.35 21.49
CA ILE A 138 -3.01 11.66 22.35
C ILE A 138 -3.18 12.54 23.58
N GLU A 139 -4.37 13.11 23.75
CA GLU A 139 -4.72 13.85 24.96
C GLU A 139 -5.02 12.85 26.08
N GLY A 140 -4.39 13.06 27.24
CA GLY A 140 -4.68 12.27 28.44
C GLY A 140 -5.97 12.77 29.09
N GLU A 141 -6.92 11.87 29.35
CA GLU A 141 -8.17 12.21 30.03
C GLU A 141 -8.00 12.38 31.55
N GLN A 142 -6.86 11.94 32.12
CA GLN A 142 -6.64 11.83 33.56
C GLN A 142 -5.27 12.41 33.96
N GLU A 143 -5.20 12.93 35.18
CA GLU A 143 -3.93 13.32 35.79
C GLU A 143 -3.08 12.08 36.06
N ILE A 144 -1.82 12.12 35.62
CA ILE A 144 -0.88 11.02 35.77
C ILE A 144 -0.08 11.25 37.06
N GLU A 145 -0.28 10.39 38.07
CA GLU A 145 0.45 10.47 39.34
C GLU A 145 1.92 10.01 39.20
N GLU A 146 2.17 8.99 38.36
CA GLU A 146 3.51 8.42 38.15
C GLU A 146 3.75 8.09 36.68
N ILE A 147 4.96 8.39 36.19
CA ILE A 147 5.39 8.05 34.83
C ILE A 147 6.67 7.21 34.90
N SER A 148 6.69 6.07 34.22
CA SER A 148 7.90 5.25 34.05
C SER A 148 8.32 5.26 32.59
N LEU A 149 9.59 5.54 32.34
CA LEU A 149 10.19 5.56 31.00
C LEU A 149 11.21 4.43 30.91
N ASN A 150 10.90 3.39 30.12
CA ASN A 150 11.85 2.33 29.85
C ASN A 150 12.74 2.70 28.65
N GLY A 151 14.05 2.81 28.89
CA GLY A 151 15.02 3.18 27.87
C GLY A 151 15.41 2.00 26.99
N GLY A 152 15.09 2.07 25.69
CA GLY A 152 15.69 1.22 24.68
C GLY A 152 17.07 1.74 24.26
N LYS A 153 18.08 0.87 24.14
CA LYS A 153 19.38 1.27 23.59
C LYS A 153 19.30 1.40 22.07
N VAL A 154 19.28 2.64 21.58
CA VAL A 154 19.32 2.94 20.14
C VAL A 154 20.72 3.44 19.77
N ARG A 155 21.33 2.84 18.75
CA ARG A 155 22.61 3.33 18.20
C ARG A 155 22.33 4.22 17.00
N LEU A 156 22.45 5.53 17.19
CA LEU A 156 22.40 6.49 16.11
C LEU A 156 23.77 6.58 15.43
N ARG A 157 23.79 6.53 14.10
CA ARG A 157 24.98 6.89 13.32
C ARG A 157 24.83 8.36 12.96
N THR A 158 25.52 9.23 13.68
CA THR A 158 25.77 10.59 13.22
C THR A 158 26.90 10.57 12.19
N GLU A 159 27.05 11.64 11.41
CA GLU A 159 28.27 11.82 10.64
C GLU A 159 29.49 11.66 11.58
N PRO A 160 30.61 11.10 11.09
CA PRO A 160 31.85 11.12 11.85
C PRO A 160 32.14 12.59 12.17
N CYS A 161 32.12 12.93 13.45
CA CYS A 161 32.61 14.22 13.90
C CYS A 161 34.02 14.39 13.30
N MET A 162 34.26 15.44 12.52
CA MET A 162 35.62 15.87 12.18
C MET A 162 36.31 16.35 13.45
N ARG A 163 36.64 15.42 14.36
CA ARG A 163 37.60 15.60 15.43
C ARG A 163 38.92 15.02 14.95
N THR A 164 39.52 15.72 14.01
CA THR A 164 40.95 15.66 13.75
C THR A 164 41.38 17.09 13.40
N MET A 165 42.48 17.55 14.01
CA MET A 165 43.14 18.85 13.81
C MET A 165 42.81 20.00 14.79
N GLN A 166 42.79 19.77 16.12
CA GLN A 166 43.03 20.89 17.06
C GLN A 166 43.64 20.54 18.43
N GLU A 167 44.14 19.31 18.62
CA GLU A 167 44.93 18.92 19.82
C GLU A 167 46.41 18.65 19.48
N ARG A 168 46.98 19.46 18.59
CA ARG A 168 48.43 19.58 18.43
C ARG A 168 48.77 21.06 18.25
N LEU A 169 48.93 21.76 19.37
CA LEU A 169 49.86 22.87 19.60
C LEU A 169 49.94 23.12 21.10
#